data_AF-A0A3R7UW93-F1
#
_entry.id   AF-A0A3R7UW93-F1
#
_cell.length_a   1.000
_cell.length_b   1.000
_cell.length_c   1.000
_cell.angle_alpha   90.00
_cell.angle_beta   90.00
_cell.angle_gamma   90.00
#
_symmetry.space_group_name_H-M   'P 1'
#
loop_
_entity.id
_entity.type
_entity.pdbx_description
1 polymer ?
#
loop_
_entity_poly.entity_id
_entity_poly.type
_entity_poly.pdbx_seq_one_letter_code
_entity_poly.pdbx_strand_id
1 'polypeptide(L)'
;MRLQLMDRSQTAIRSLLGLHLQFYSDETIRSEIESSIKAGWKGVPIEIQIRTLITLGNHAVQSGDLENAQRLAAEADGMVRSANFTPQWFIRLLAPVASLKHAAGQEGAARQMLDECRGLFDAANNEINPVYRNRTMVALAEGYLSVGASSDAFSAYLAGFEHSAANPNGRPQMQAIVQVACSYAVHADSENQEVSARLRTVGDALSAPW
;
A
#
# COMPACT_ATOMS: atom_id res chain seq x y z
N MET A 1 18.69 -14.93 17.37
CA MET A 1 19.62 -14.73 16.24
C MET A 1 18.91 -14.32 14.93
N ARG A 2 17.92 -15.07 14.38
CA ARG A 2 17.21 -14.68 13.13
C ARG A 2 16.45 -13.35 13.21
N LEU A 3 15.77 -13.06 14.32
CA LEU A 3 15.06 -11.78 14.52
C LEU A 3 16.04 -10.59 14.54
N GLN A 4 17.16 -10.70 15.27
CA GLN A 4 18.20 -9.67 15.30
C GLN A 4 18.87 -9.43 13.93
N LEU A 5 19.01 -10.47 13.10
CA LEU A 5 19.50 -10.33 11.72
C LEU A 5 18.49 -9.58 10.85
N MET A 6 17.20 -9.87 10.98
CA MET A 6 16.13 -9.18 10.24
C MET A 6 16.02 -7.70 10.62
N ASP A 7 16.11 -7.37 11.92
CA ASP A 7 16.11 -5.97 12.39
C ASP A 7 17.31 -5.18 11.85
N ARG A 8 18.49 -5.82 11.77
CA ARG A 8 19.69 -5.22 11.17
C ARG A 8 19.51 -4.98 9.67
N SER A 9 18.95 -5.95 8.94
CA SER A 9 18.68 -5.79 7.50
C SER A 9 17.68 -4.67 7.23
N GLN A 10 16.60 -4.56 8.01
CA GLN A 10 15.63 -3.47 7.86
C GLN A 10 16.25 -2.10 8.14
N THR A 11 17.08 -2.00 9.18
CA THR A 11 17.77 -0.76 9.53
C THR A 11 18.73 -0.35 8.40
N ALA A 12 19.50 -1.31 7.86
CA ALA A 12 20.40 -1.06 6.74
C ALA A 12 19.64 -0.59 5.48
N ILE A 13 18.54 -1.26 5.12
CA ILE A 13 17.69 -0.86 3.98
C ILE A 13 17.18 0.57 4.16
N ARG A 14 16.68 0.94 5.34
CA ARG A 14 16.19 2.30 5.60
C ARG A 14 17.28 3.35 5.40
N SER A 15 18.49 3.11 5.92
CA SER A 15 19.61 4.03 5.72
C SER A 15 20.00 4.15 4.25
N LEU A 16 20.05 3.02 3.52
CA LEU A 16 20.36 3.01 2.09
C LEU A 16 19.28 3.73 1.26
N LEU A 17 18.01 3.59 1.61
CA LEU A 17 16.92 4.35 0.97
C LEU A 17 17.08 5.87 1.19
N GLY A 18 17.47 6.29 2.40
CA GLY A 18 17.76 7.69 2.67
C GLY A 18 18.90 8.24 1.81
N LEU A 19 20.00 7.48 1.71
CA LEU A 19 21.15 7.83 0.85
C LEU A 19 20.76 7.84 -0.63
N HIS A 20 19.94 6.89 -1.07
CA HIS A 20 19.47 6.82 -2.45
C HIS A 20 18.75 8.09 -2.89
N LEU A 21 17.84 8.62 -2.04
CA LEU A 21 17.16 9.87 -2.35
C LEU A 21 18.12 11.07 -2.29
N GLN A 22 18.98 11.12 -1.27
CA GLN A 22 19.94 12.22 -1.09
C GLN A 22 20.91 12.35 -2.27
N PHE A 23 21.38 11.23 -2.81
CA PHE A 23 22.35 11.18 -3.91
C PHE A 23 21.72 10.76 -5.24
N TYR A 24 20.41 10.97 -5.43
CA TYR A 24 19.72 10.47 -6.62
C TYR A 24 20.32 10.99 -7.94
N SER A 25 20.77 12.26 -7.95
CA SER A 25 21.35 12.91 -9.13
C SER A 25 22.70 12.33 -9.56
N ASP A 26 23.39 11.59 -8.69
CA ASP A 26 24.62 10.87 -9.05
C ASP A 26 24.25 9.43 -9.44
N GLU A 27 24.23 9.16 -10.74
CA GLU A 27 23.86 7.85 -11.28
C GLU A 27 24.74 6.71 -10.76
N THR A 28 26.03 6.97 -10.54
CA THR A 28 26.97 5.94 -10.08
C THR A 28 26.64 5.58 -8.64
N ILE A 29 26.53 6.57 -7.75
CA ILE A 29 26.18 6.35 -6.34
C ILE A 29 24.79 5.74 -6.22
N ARG A 30 23.81 6.23 -6.98
CA ARG A 30 22.44 5.69 -7.00
C ARG A 30 22.44 4.21 -7.37
N SER A 31 23.12 3.83 -8.45
CA SER A 31 23.18 2.45 -8.93
C SER A 31 23.91 1.51 -7.97
N GLU A 32 24.97 1.99 -7.31
CA GLU A 32 25.68 1.24 -6.26
C GLU A 32 24.80 0.98 -5.04
N ILE A 33 24.01 1.98 -4.61
CA ILE A 33 23.06 1.84 -3.51
C ILE A 33 21.96 0.84 -3.89
N GLU A 34 21.34 0.96 -5.07
CA GLU A 34 20.34 0.01 -5.55
C GLU A 34 20.90 -1.42 -5.56
N SER A 35 22.10 -1.61 -6.10
CA SER A 35 22.78 -2.91 -6.16
C SER A 35 23.07 -3.48 -4.77
N SER A 36 23.48 -2.63 -3.83
CA SER A 36 23.75 -3.01 -2.44
C SER A 36 22.49 -3.48 -1.71
N ILE A 37 21.37 -2.77 -1.90
CA ILE A 37 20.06 -3.17 -1.37
C ILE A 37 19.69 -4.56 -1.91
N LYS A 38 19.78 -4.75 -3.23
CA LYS A 38 19.35 -6.00 -3.90
C LYS A 38 20.24 -7.19 -3.55
N ALA A 39 21.56 -6.99 -3.44
CA ALA A 39 22.48 -8.02 -2.97
C ALA A 39 22.13 -8.52 -1.55
N GLY A 40 21.54 -7.65 -0.73
CA GLY A 40 21.07 -7.96 0.62
C GLY A 40 19.72 -8.68 0.71
N TRP A 41 19.04 -8.99 -0.40
CA TRP A 41 17.71 -9.61 -0.37
C TRP A 41 17.65 -10.98 0.30
N LYS A 42 18.75 -11.73 0.33
CA LYS A 42 18.78 -13.07 0.91
C LYS A 42 18.38 -13.02 2.39
N GLY A 43 17.23 -13.60 2.72
CA GLY A 43 16.69 -13.64 4.09
C GLY A 43 15.82 -12.43 4.46
N VAL A 44 15.66 -11.45 3.56
CA VAL A 44 14.67 -10.38 3.70
C VAL A 44 13.32 -10.88 3.20
N PRO A 45 12.22 -10.75 3.96
CA PRO A 45 10.89 -11.10 3.49
C PRO A 45 10.53 -10.40 2.17
N ILE A 46 9.92 -11.13 1.25
CA ILE A 46 9.54 -10.63 -0.08
C ILE A 46 8.66 -9.36 -0.02
N GLU A 47 7.78 -9.25 0.99
CA GLU A 47 6.99 -8.04 1.23
C GLU A 47 7.89 -6.80 1.40
N ILE A 48 8.97 -6.93 2.19
CA ILE A 48 9.89 -5.82 2.44
C ILE A 48 10.66 -5.48 1.16
N GLN A 49 11.03 -6.47 0.37
CA GLN A 49 11.70 -6.24 -0.92
C GLN A 49 10.79 -5.46 -1.87
N ILE A 50 9.52 -5.86 -2.03
CA ILE A 50 8.53 -5.16 -2.85
C ILE A 50 8.33 -3.72 -2.37
N ARG A 51 8.13 -3.50 -1.07
CA ARG A 51 8.00 -2.14 -0.50
C ARG A 51 9.24 -1.30 -0.72
N THR A 52 10.43 -1.90 -0.68
CA THR A 52 11.69 -1.22 -0.96
C THR A 52 11.75 -0.77 -2.41
N LEU A 53 11.36 -1.62 -3.37
CA LEU A 53 11.27 -1.25 -4.78
C LEU A 53 10.27 -0.11 -5.02
N ILE A 54 9.12 -0.14 -4.34
CA ILE A 54 8.13 0.95 -4.43
C ILE A 54 8.75 2.28 -3.95
N THR A 55 9.47 2.28 -2.82
CA THR A 55 10.14 3.47 -2.31
C THR A 55 11.24 3.98 -3.25
N LEU A 56 12.06 3.09 -3.81
CA LEU A 56 13.06 3.46 -4.83
C LEU A 56 12.39 4.09 -6.05
N GLY A 57 11.27 3.51 -6.51
CA GLY A 57 10.50 4.05 -7.63
C GLY A 57 9.94 5.43 -7.33
N ASN A 58 9.45 5.66 -6.11
CA ASN A 58 8.99 6.98 -5.68
C ASN A 58 10.12 8.02 -5.64
N HIS A 59 11.34 7.64 -5.26
CA HIS A 59 12.50 8.54 -5.37
C HIS A 59 12.78 8.92 -6.83
N ALA A 60 12.62 7.98 -7.76
CA ALA A 60 12.76 8.23 -9.19
C ALA A 60 11.69 9.20 -9.72
N VAL A 61 10.42 8.98 -9.35
CA VAL A 61 9.31 9.92 -9.66
C VAL A 61 9.63 11.33 -9.12
N GLN A 62 10.04 11.43 -7.85
CA GLN A 62 10.38 12.73 -7.23
C GLN A 62 11.51 13.46 -7.95
N SER A 63 12.39 12.72 -8.62
CA SER A 63 13.53 13.26 -9.37
C SER A 63 13.23 13.45 -10.87
N GLY A 64 12.00 13.18 -11.32
CA GLY A 64 11.59 13.28 -12.72
C GLY A 64 12.06 12.13 -13.63
N ASP A 65 12.65 11.08 -13.04
CA ASP A 65 13.18 9.92 -13.76
C ASP A 65 12.11 8.84 -13.91
N LEU A 66 11.22 9.07 -14.88
CA LEU A 66 10.09 8.18 -15.13
C LEU A 66 10.54 6.82 -15.66
N GLU A 67 11.66 6.72 -16.36
CA GLU A 67 12.18 5.46 -16.88
C GLU A 67 12.57 4.50 -15.75
N ASN A 68 13.35 4.98 -14.76
CA ASN A 68 13.68 4.16 -13.60
C ASN A 68 12.45 3.87 -12.73
N ALA A 69 11.52 4.83 -12.58
CA ALA A 69 10.27 4.59 -11.87
C ALA A 69 9.46 3.45 -12.51
N GLN A 70 9.32 3.44 -13.84
CA GLN A 70 8.62 2.39 -14.59
C GLN A 70 9.32 1.03 -14.46
N ARG A 71 10.66 1.01 -14.55
CA ARG A 71 11.46 -0.21 -14.35
C ARG A 71 11.23 -0.81 -12.97
N LEU A 72 11.31 0.01 -11.92
CA LEU A 72 11.12 -0.41 -10.53
C LEU A 72 9.67 -0.86 -10.26
N ALA A 73 8.69 -0.18 -10.87
CA ALA A 73 7.29 -0.59 -10.80
C ALA A 73 7.04 -1.95 -11.47
N ALA A 74 7.65 -2.20 -12.64
CA ALA A 74 7.54 -3.47 -13.35
C ALA A 74 8.20 -4.63 -12.57
N GLU A 75 9.34 -4.36 -11.93
CA GLU A 75 10.01 -5.33 -11.07
C GLU A 75 9.16 -5.69 -9.84
N ALA A 76 8.59 -4.69 -9.16
CA ALA A 76 7.69 -4.90 -8.03
C ALA A 76 6.42 -5.68 -8.42
N ASP A 77 5.81 -5.33 -9.56
CA ASP A 77 4.65 -6.05 -10.14
C ASP A 77 5.00 -7.53 -10.40
N GLY A 78 6.13 -7.81 -11.05
CA GLY A 78 6.61 -9.17 -11.30
C GLY A 78 6.84 -9.96 -10.01
N MET A 79 7.36 -9.32 -8.95
CA MET A 79 7.53 -9.97 -7.64
C MET A 79 6.19 -10.27 -6.97
N VAL A 80 5.22 -9.37 -7.05
CA VAL A 80 3.87 -9.61 -6.49
C VAL A 80 3.20 -10.78 -7.22
N ARG A 81 3.25 -10.79 -8.56
CA ARG A 81 2.57 -11.80 -9.39
C ARG A 81 3.23 -13.18 -9.36
N SER A 82 4.54 -13.24 -9.19
CA SER A 82 5.26 -14.52 -9.04
C SER A 82 5.14 -15.12 -7.65
N ALA A 83 4.78 -14.32 -6.65
CA ALA A 83 4.55 -14.79 -5.30
C ALA A 83 3.13 -15.37 -5.14
N ASN A 84 3.04 -16.53 -4.49
CA ASN A 84 1.76 -17.17 -4.17
C ASN A 84 1.14 -16.56 -2.89
N PHE A 85 0.79 -15.28 -2.95
CA PHE A 85 0.14 -14.58 -1.84
C PHE A 85 -1.35 -14.96 -1.73
N THR A 86 -1.88 -14.93 -0.51
CA THR A 86 -3.33 -14.94 -0.33
C THR A 86 -3.94 -13.65 -0.88
N PRO A 87 -5.23 -13.62 -1.27
CA PRO A 87 -5.85 -12.48 -1.94
C PRO A 87 -5.64 -11.14 -1.21
N GLN A 88 -5.79 -11.12 0.12
CA GLN A 88 -5.59 -9.90 0.91
C GLN A 88 -4.15 -9.37 0.88
N TRP A 89 -3.15 -10.24 0.77
CA TRP A 89 -1.74 -9.82 0.68
C TRP A 89 -1.37 -9.41 -0.73
N PHE A 90 -1.87 -10.12 -1.74
CA PHE A 90 -1.73 -9.75 -3.14
C PHE A 90 -2.24 -8.32 -3.38
N ILE A 91 -3.49 -8.04 -3.00
CA ILE A 91 -4.11 -6.71 -3.16
C ILE A 91 -3.33 -5.61 -2.41
N ARG A 92 -2.96 -5.87 -1.15
CA ARG A 92 -2.25 -4.89 -0.31
C ARG A 92 -0.83 -4.57 -0.78
N LEU A 93 -0.27 -5.37 -1.68
CA LEU A 93 1.02 -5.12 -2.31
C LEU A 93 0.87 -4.59 -3.73
N LEU A 94 -0.12 -5.06 -4.47
CA LEU A 94 -0.35 -4.63 -5.85
C LEU A 94 -0.95 -3.23 -5.95
N ALA A 95 -1.83 -2.82 -5.03
CA ALA A 95 -2.41 -1.47 -5.07
C ALA A 95 -1.36 -0.35 -4.96
N PRO A 96 -0.37 -0.39 -4.04
CA PRO A 96 0.75 0.56 -4.05
C PRO A 96 1.64 0.50 -5.30
N VAL A 97 1.77 -0.67 -5.94
CA VAL A 97 2.48 -0.79 -7.23
C VAL A 97 1.69 -0.07 -8.32
N ALA A 98 0.36 -0.17 -8.32
CA ALA A 98 -0.50 0.59 -9.23
C ALA A 98 -0.31 2.11 -9.03
N SER A 99 -0.29 2.58 -7.78
CA SER A 99 0.01 3.99 -7.46
C SER A 99 1.35 4.44 -8.05
N LEU A 100 2.41 3.65 -7.88
CA LEU A 100 3.72 3.95 -8.48
C LEU A 100 3.66 3.96 -10.01
N LYS A 101 2.95 3.01 -10.63
CA LYS A 101 2.76 2.98 -12.09
C LYS A 101 2.10 4.26 -12.60
N HIS A 102 1.05 4.71 -11.93
CA HIS A 102 0.39 5.97 -12.27
C HIS A 102 1.35 7.16 -12.15
N ALA A 103 2.06 7.26 -11.01
CA ALA A 103 3.05 8.31 -10.78
C ALA A 103 4.22 8.27 -11.79
N ALA A 104 4.51 7.11 -12.37
CA ALA A 104 5.48 6.90 -13.42
C ALA A 104 4.91 7.12 -14.85
N GLY A 105 3.70 7.66 -14.98
CA GLY A 105 3.03 7.99 -16.25
C GLY A 105 2.26 6.84 -16.91
N GLN A 106 2.07 5.70 -16.23
CA GLN A 106 1.37 4.52 -16.75
C GLN A 106 -0.10 4.47 -16.28
N GLU A 107 -0.86 5.55 -16.52
CA GLU A 107 -2.19 5.77 -15.93
C GLU A 107 -3.19 4.65 -16.20
N GLY A 108 -3.36 4.26 -17.48
CA GLY A 108 -4.32 3.21 -17.85
C GLY A 108 -3.97 1.84 -17.24
N ALA A 109 -2.68 1.50 -17.19
CA ALA A 109 -2.22 0.26 -16.58
C ALA A 109 -2.42 0.25 -15.05
N ALA A 110 -2.21 1.40 -14.39
CA ALA A 110 -2.47 1.55 -12.96
C ALA A 110 -3.96 1.38 -12.64
N ARG A 111 -4.84 2.01 -13.42
CA ARG A 111 -6.29 1.86 -13.23
C ARG A 111 -6.74 0.41 -13.39
N GLN A 112 -6.30 -0.26 -14.47
CA GLN A 112 -6.62 -1.66 -14.72
C GLN A 112 -6.16 -2.58 -13.57
N MET A 113 -4.98 -2.31 -13.01
CA MET A 113 -4.42 -3.06 -11.90
C MET A 113 -5.25 -2.91 -10.61
N LEU A 114 -5.79 -1.71 -10.35
CA LEU A 114 -6.69 -1.49 -9.20
C LEU A 114 -8.05 -2.18 -9.40
N ASP A 115 -8.58 -2.15 -10.62
CA ASP A 115 -9.83 -2.85 -10.95
C ASP A 115 -9.66 -4.38 -10.85
N GLU A 116 -8.50 -4.92 -11.22
CA GLU A 116 -8.12 -6.32 -10.94
C GLU A 116 -8.14 -6.61 -9.44
N CYS A 117 -7.51 -5.75 -8.64
CA CYS A 117 -7.49 -5.90 -7.18
C CYS A 117 -8.90 -5.86 -6.59
N ARG A 118 -9.77 -4.98 -7.09
CA ARG A 118 -11.16 -4.88 -6.66
C ARG A 118 -11.95 -6.13 -7.01
N GLY A 119 -11.85 -6.61 -8.26
CA GLY A 119 -12.49 -7.84 -8.69
C GLY A 119 -12.03 -9.06 -7.88
N LEU A 120 -10.73 -9.15 -7.57
CA LEU A 120 -10.19 -10.20 -6.71
C LEU A 120 -10.74 -10.11 -5.27
N PHE A 121 -10.85 -8.91 -4.71
CA PHE A 121 -11.47 -8.73 -3.40
C PHE A 121 -12.90 -9.23 -3.41
N ASP A 122 -13.72 -8.77 -4.37
CA ASP A 122 -15.14 -9.08 -4.42
C ASP A 122 -15.37 -10.59 -4.56
N ALA A 123 -14.54 -11.28 -5.36
CA ALA A 123 -14.57 -12.73 -5.49
C ALA A 123 -14.15 -13.47 -4.21
N ALA A 124 -13.11 -12.98 -3.51
CA ALA A 124 -12.53 -13.65 -2.34
C ALA A 124 -13.05 -13.12 -0.99
N ASN A 125 -14.00 -12.18 -0.97
CA ASN A 125 -14.41 -11.46 0.24
C ASN A 125 -14.73 -12.40 1.41
N ASN A 126 -15.49 -13.47 1.13
CA ASN A 126 -15.88 -14.44 2.15
C ASN A 126 -14.72 -15.31 2.66
N GLU A 127 -13.67 -15.48 1.86
CA GLU A 127 -12.47 -16.26 2.20
C GLU A 127 -11.43 -15.42 2.96
N ILE A 128 -11.41 -14.10 2.71
CA ILE A 128 -10.55 -13.18 3.43
C ILE A 128 -11.00 -13.13 4.89
N ASN A 129 -10.08 -13.43 5.81
CA ASN A 129 -10.34 -13.30 7.24
C ASN A 129 -10.87 -11.87 7.54
N PRO A 130 -12.01 -11.74 8.25
CA PRO A 130 -12.64 -10.45 8.54
C PRO A 130 -11.68 -9.36 9.06
N VAL A 131 -10.68 -9.74 9.86
CA VAL A 131 -9.70 -8.79 10.41
C VAL A 131 -8.84 -8.08 9.35
N TYR A 132 -8.73 -8.66 8.14
CA TYR A 132 -7.96 -8.10 7.04
C TYR A 132 -8.81 -7.37 6.01
N ARG A 133 -10.12 -7.61 5.94
CA ARG A 133 -11.00 -7.02 4.91
C ARG A 133 -10.94 -5.49 4.90
N ASN A 134 -11.01 -4.89 6.08
CA ASN A 134 -10.84 -3.46 6.27
C ASN A 134 -9.51 -2.96 5.69
N ARG A 135 -8.38 -3.57 6.09
CA ARG A 135 -7.04 -3.15 5.65
C ARG A 135 -6.85 -3.29 4.15
N THR A 136 -7.45 -4.30 3.55
CA THR A 136 -7.41 -4.51 2.11
C THR A 136 -8.23 -3.47 1.37
N MET A 137 -9.41 -3.10 1.88
CA MET A 137 -10.21 -2.00 1.34
C MET A 137 -9.52 -0.64 1.46
N VAL A 138 -8.84 -0.37 2.58
CA VAL A 138 -8.06 0.86 2.75
C VAL A 138 -6.95 0.96 1.70
N ALA A 139 -6.21 -0.14 1.43
CA ALA A 139 -5.17 -0.14 0.40
C ALA A 139 -5.75 0.09 -1.01
N LEU A 140 -6.93 -0.44 -1.32
CA LEU A 140 -7.65 -0.16 -2.56
C LEU A 140 -8.06 1.32 -2.65
N ALA A 141 -8.57 1.88 -1.56
CA ALA A 141 -8.99 3.28 -1.52
C ALA A 141 -7.82 4.25 -1.77
N GLU A 142 -6.68 4.02 -1.09
CA GLU A 142 -5.45 4.77 -1.31
C GLU A 142 -4.97 4.66 -2.76
N GLY A 143 -5.02 3.45 -3.33
CA GLY A 143 -4.72 3.20 -4.73
C GLY A 143 -5.63 4.00 -5.67
N TYR A 144 -6.95 3.94 -5.47
CA TYR A 144 -7.91 4.68 -6.30
C TYR A 144 -7.74 6.21 -6.19
N LEU A 145 -7.48 6.74 -5.00
CA LEU A 145 -7.15 8.16 -4.84
C LEU A 145 -5.90 8.54 -5.64
N SER A 146 -4.85 7.71 -5.57
CA SER A 146 -3.59 8.00 -6.27
C SER A 146 -3.72 8.07 -7.79
N VAL A 147 -4.80 7.52 -8.37
CA VAL A 147 -5.10 7.56 -9.81
C VAL A 147 -6.28 8.48 -10.15
N GLY A 148 -6.71 9.33 -9.22
CA GLY A 148 -7.82 10.28 -9.41
C GLY A 148 -9.22 9.64 -9.46
N ALA A 149 -9.36 8.37 -9.08
CA ALA A 149 -10.62 7.64 -9.10
C ALA A 149 -11.41 7.83 -7.80
N SER A 150 -11.74 9.07 -7.44
CA SER A 150 -12.30 9.42 -6.13
C SER A 150 -13.60 8.69 -5.79
N SER A 151 -14.49 8.48 -6.77
CA SER A 151 -15.74 7.73 -6.55
C SER A 151 -15.47 6.29 -6.08
N ASP A 152 -14.53 5.61 -6.73
CA ASP A 152 -14.15 4.23 -6.39
C ASP A 152 -13.42 4.17 -5.05
N ALA A 153 -12.57 5.18 -4.78
CA ALA A 153 -11.91 5.32 -3.50
C ALA A 153 -12.89 5.49 -2.32
N PHE A 154 -13.88 6.38 -2.46
CA PHE A 154 -14.87 6.60 -1.42
C PHE A 154 -15.75 5.36 -1.21
N SER A 155 -16.11 4.65 -2.29
CA SER A 155 -16.78 3.35 -2.20
C SER A 155 -15.94 2.34 -1.40
N ALA A 156 -14.63 2.26 -1.65
CA ALA A 156 -13.73 1.38 -0.91
C ALA A 156 -13.58 1.79 0.57
N TYR A 157 -13.50 3.09 0.89
CA TYR A 157 -13.48 3.55 2.29
C TYR A 157 -14.78 3.20 3.04
N LEU A 158 -15.94 3.39 2.43
CA LEU A 158 -17.23 3.01 3.00
C LEU A 158 -17.28 1.51 3.29
N ALA A 159 -16.86 0.66 2.33
CA ALA A 159 -16.74 -0.77 2.54
C ALA A 159 -15.75 -1.11 3.67
N GLY A 160 -14.64 -0.37 3.78
CA GLY A 160 -13.70 -0.46 4.89
C GLY A 160 -14.37 -0.25 6.26
N PHE A 161 -15.26 0.74 6.39
CA PHE A 161 -16.03 0.96 7.62
C PHE A 161 -17.01 -0.19 7.90
N GLU A 162 -17.71 -0.72 6.88
CA GLU A 162 -18.61 -1.86 7.06
C GLU A 162 -17.88 -3.10 7.58
N HIS A 163 -16.71 -3.41 6.99
CA HIS A 163 -15.89 -4.51 7.46
C HIS A 163 -15.31 -4.30 8.86
N SER A 164 -15.19 -3.05 9.31
CA SER A 164 -14.79 -2.72 10.69
C SER A 164 -15.92 -2.96 11.68
N ALA A 165 -17.16 -2.63 11.29
CA ALA A 165 -18.36 -2.78 12.12
C ALA A 165 -18.84 -4.23 12.25
N ALA A 166 -18.59 -5.06 11.23
CA ALA A 166 -19.05 -6.45 11.19
C ALA A 166 -18.25 -7.43 12.07
N ASN A 167 -17.25 -6.99 12.85
CA ASN A 167 -16.47 -7.84 13.75
C ASN A 167 -16.98 -7.73 15.20
N PRO A 168 -17.81 -8.67 15.71
CA PRO A 168 -18.58 -8.50 16.96
C PRO A 168 -17.78 -8.63 18.26
N ASN A 169 -16.45 -8.86 18.20
CA ASN A 169 -15.62 -9.11 19.38
C ASN A 169 -14.53 -8.04 19.58
N GLY A 170 -14.84 -6.99 20.35
CA GLY A 170 -13.86 -6.16 21.09
C GLY A 170 -12.86 -5.32 20.27
N ARG A 171 -11.83 -4.81 20.97
CA ARG A 171 -10.77 -3.84 20.58
C ARG A 171 -10.36 -3.73 19.09
N PRO A 172 -10.30 -4.79 18.26
CA PRO A 172 -10.10 -4.70 16.82
C PRO A 172 -10.95 -3.65 16.07
N GLN A 173 -12.16 -3.34 16.53
CA GLN A 173 -13.08 -2.40 15.86
C GLN A 173 -12.55 -0.95 15.83
N MET A 174 -12.05 -0.44 16.96
CA MET A 174 -11.53 0.94 17.02
C MET A 174 -10.28 1.10 16.15
N GLN A 175 -9.35 0.14 16.20
CA GLN A 175 -8.13 0.21 15.39
C GLN A 175 -8.41 0.22 13.89
N ALA A 176 -9.41 -0.56 13.44
CA ALA A 176 -9.82 -0.58 12.04
C ALA A 176 -10.50 0.74 11.62
N ILE A 177 -11.34 1.33 12.48
CA ILE A 177 -11.94 2.64 12.24
C ILE A 177 -10.87 3.73 12.17
N VAL A 178 -9.94 3.77 13.13
CA VAL A 178 -8.81 4.72 13.14
C VAL A 178 -7.95 4.56 11.89
N GLN A 179 -7.70 3.34 11.45
CA GLN A 179 -6.94 3.10 10.23
C GLN A 179 -7.61 3.73 9.00
N VAL A 180 -8.93 3.55 8.85
CA VAL A 180 -9.69 4.17 7.74
C VAL A 180 -9.67 5.68 7.87
N ALA A 181 -9.93 6.21 9.06
CA ALA A 181 -9.98 7.65 9.31
C ALA A 181 -8.64 8.34 9.03
N CYS A 182 -7.53 7.77 9.53
CA CYS A 182 -6.19 8.31 9.29
C CYS A 182 -5.82 8.25 7.80
N SER A 183 -6.10 7.13 7.12
CA SER A 183 -5.84 7.00 5.68
C SER A 183 -6.63 8.04 4.89
N TYR A 184 -7.94 8.14 5.14
CA TYR A 184 -8.81 9.11 4.48
C TYR A 184 -8.35 10.55 4.71
N ALA A 185 -8.00 10.91 5.96
CA ALA A 185 -7.53 12.25 6.29
C ALA A 185 -6.19 12.62 5.64
N VAL A 186 -5.31 11.64 5.39
CA VAL A 186 -4.00 11.87 4.77
C VAL A 186 -4.09 11.94 3.25
N HIS A 187 -4.96 11.14 2.63
CA HIS A 187 -4.94 10.92 1.18
C HIS A 187 -6.07 11.63 0.43
N ALA A 188 -7.20 11.94 1.06
CA ALA A 188 -8.31 12.58 0.35
C ALA A 188 -8.06 14.09 0.19
N ASP A 189 -8.04 14.57 -1.05
CA ASP A 189 -7.88 16.00 -1.37
C ASP A 189 -9.11 16.85 -1.03
N SER A 190 -10.26 16.21 -0.79
CA SER A 190 -11.52 16.88 -0.48
C SER A 190 -12.41 16.02 0.40
N GLU A 191 -13.20 16.66 1.25
CA GLU A 191 -14.18 15.98 2.08
C GLU A 191 -15.34 15.42 1.24
N ASN A 192 -15.56 14.12 1.35
CA ASN A 192 -16.79 13.43 0.97
C ASN A 192 -17.74 13.32 2.18
N GLN A 193 -18.94 13.89 2.03
CA GLN A 193 -19.94 13.95 3.10
C GLN A 193 -20.41 12.57 3.57
N GLU A 194 -20.50 11.59 2.68
CA GLU A 194 -20.98 10.24 2.99
C GLU A 194 -19.94 9.49 3.83
N VAL A 195 -18.65 9.56 3.44
CA VAL A 195 -17.54 8.99 4.21
C VAL A 195 -17.46 9.64 5.59
N SER A 196 -17.55 10.98 5.67
CA SER A 196 -17.55 11.72 6.94
C SER A 196 -18.76 11.41 7.83
N ALA A 197 -19.95 11.22 7.24
CA ALA A 197 -21.14 10.80 7.97
C ALA A 197 -20.96 9.38 8.51
N ARG A 198 -20.43 8.47 7.70
CA ARG A 198 -20.21 7.08 8.11
C ARG A 198 -19.19 6.98 9.23
N LEU A 199 -18.08 7.72 9.16
CA LEU A 199 -17.09 7.82 10.23
C LEU A 199 -17.74 8.21 11.57
N ARG A 200 -18.60 9.23 11.57
CA ARG A 200 -19.34 9.65 12.77
C ARG A 200 -20.23 8.54 13.30
N THR A 201 -21.04 7.92 12.44
CA THR A 201 -21.94 6.82 12.84
C THR A 201 -21.19 5.63 13.44
N VAL A 202 -20.05 5.21 12.86
CA VAL A 202 -19.28 4.09 13.43
C VAL A 202 -18.56 4.49 14.72
N GLY A 203 -18.21 5.77 14.87
CA GLY A 203 -17.67 6.33 16.11
C GLY A 203 -18.70 6.34 17.25
N ASP A 204 -19.91 6.82 16.98
CA ASP A 204 -21.02 6.86 17.95
C ASP A 204 -21.47 5.46 18.41
N ALA A 205 -21.21 4.43 17.60
CA ALA A 205 -21.50 3.04 17.92
C ALA A 205 -20.44 2.37 18.80
N LEU A 206 -19.32 3.03 19.10
CA LEU A 206 -18.31 2.53 20.02
C LEU A 206 -18.87 2.54 21.45
N SER A 207 -18.66 1.44 22.18
CA SER A 207 -19.03 1.33 23.59
C SER A 207 -17.81 1.42 24.50
N ALA A 208 -18.05 1.78 25.77
CA ALA A 208 -17.00 1.89 26.78
C ALA A 208 -16.09 0.64 26.80
N PRO A 209 -14.75 0.80 26.89
CA PRO A 209 -14.02 2.00 27.31
C PRO A 209 -13.61 2.95 26.16
N TRP A 210 -14.24 2.83 24.99
CA TRP A 210 -13.95 3.67 23.82
C TRP A 210 -14.90 4.85 23.71
#